data_AF-A0A916GGX2-F1
#
_entry.id   AF-A0A916GGX2-F1
#
_cell.length_a   1.000
_cell.length_b   1.000
_cell.length_c   1.000
_cell.angle_alpha   90.00
_cell.angle_beta   90.00
_cell.angle_gamma   90.00
#
_symmetry.space_group_name_H-M   'P 1'
#
loop_
_entity.id
_entity.type
_entity.pdbx_description
1 polymer ?
#
loop_
_entity_poly.entity_id
_entity_poly.type
_entity_poly.pdbx_seq_one_letter_code
_entity_poly.pdbx_strand_id
1 'polypeptide(L)'
;VIISHDREFLDGIVTKIIEVKDRNIKTYLGNCSYFLQKKEEEKKAVSGEANRQRVMQNESSTNGTTAKKTKEQKRLEAESRNKLYKAAKPLKDKIHKIEKSIKSAEDRIKEIESLMASSEFYKDGANSAKVTNEYKETKEKLNGYYHEWMEETKKLSKIEESIK
;
A
#
# COMPACT_ATOMS: atom_id res chain seq x y z
N VAL A 1 -15.73 1.80 10.34
CA VAL A 1 -14.52 2.51 10.82
C VAL A 1 -13.34 1.57 10.56
N ILE A 2 -12.36 2.01 9.78
CA ILE A 2 -11.18 1.20 9.44
C ILE A 2 -10.02 1.71 10.29
N ILE A 3 -9.35 0.81 11.02
CA ILE A 3 -8.16 1.12 11.81
C ILE A 3 -7.03 0.29 11.20
N SER A 4 -6.12 0.96 10.51
CA SER A 4 -4.95 0.32 9.88
C SER A 4 -3.69 1.03 10.35
N HIS A 5 -2.67 0.22 10.67
CA HIS A 5 -1.31 0.70 10.91
C HIS A 5 -0.49 0.76 9.61
N ASP A 6 -1.03 0.20 8.53
CA ASP A 6 -0.42 0.27 7.20
C ASP A 6 -0.72 1.63 6.57
N ARG A 7 0.35 2.43 6.50
CA ARG A 7 0.34 3.78 5.95
C ARG A 7 0.04 3.80 4.45
N GLU A 8 0.53 2.82 3.71
CA GLU A 8 0.40 2.79 2.24
C GLU A 8 -1.02 2.41 1.83
N PHE A 9 -1.63 1.52 2.59
CA PHE A 9 -3.06 1.24 2.50
C PHE A 9 -3.91 2.51 2.72
N LEU A 10 -3.58 3.31 3.74
CA LEU A 10 -4.30 4.55 4.02
C LEU A 10 -4.02 5.65 2.98
N ASP A 11 -2.84 5.68 2.36
CA ASP A 11 -2.47 6.70 1.37
C ASP A 11 -3.36 6.67 0.11
N GLY A 12 -3.82 5.48 -0.28
CA GLY A 12 -4.71 5.31 -1.43
C GLY A 12 -6.18 5.64 -1.16
N ILE A 13 -6.58 5.76 0.11
CA ILE A 13 -7.99 5.85 0.53
C ILE A 13 -8.28 7.20 1.19
N VAL A 14 -7.31 7.78 1.89
CA VAL A 14 -7.49 8.99 2.67
C VAL A 14 -7.38 10.23 1.79
N THR A 15 -8.41 11.07 1.84
CA THR A 15 -8.49 12.35 1.10
C THR A 15 -8.33 13.57 2.00
N LYS A 16 -8.38 13.38 3.33
CA LYS A 16 -8.24 14.43 4.35
C LYS A 16 -7.59 13.86 5.62
N ILE A 17 -6.58 14.56 6.13
CA ILE A 17 -5.88 14.22 7.38
C ILE A 17 -6.05 15.37 8.37
N ILE A 18 -6.36 15.04 9.61
CA ILE A 18 -6.45 16.01 10.70
C ILE A 18 -5.35 15.65 11.70
N GLU A 19 -4.35 16.52 11.83
CA GLU A 19 -3.32 16.42 12.86
C GLU A 19 -3.75 17.23 14.09
N VAL A 20 -3.75 16.57 15.24
CA VAL A 20 -4.00 17.21 16.53
C VAL A 20 -2.70 17.18 17.31
N LYS A 21 -2.07 18.35 17.50
CA LYS A 21 -0.79 18.47 18.20
C LYS A 21 -0.73 19.80 18.96
N ASP A 22 -0.18 19.78 20.18
CA ASP A 22 0.04 20.98 21.00
C ASP A 22 -1.21 21.87 21.15
N ARG A 23 -2.37 21.23 21.41
CA ARG A 23 -3.71 21.85 21.48
C ARG A 23 -4.18 22.58 20.20
N ASN A 24 -3.46 22.41 19.10
CA ASN A 24 -3.81 22.95 17.79
C ASN A 24 -4.28 21.83 16.85
N ILE A 25 -5.24 22.16 16.00
CA ILE A 25 -5.78 21.25 14.99
C ILE A 25 -5.37 21.78 13.62
N LYS A 26 -4.61 20.99 12.87
CA LYS A 26 -4.24 21.29 11.49
C LYS A 26 -4.91 20.29 10.55
N THR A 27 -5.59 20.81 9.53
CA THR A 27 -6.19 19.96 8.50
C THR A 27 -5.34 20.01 7.23
N TYR A 28 -4.94 18.83 6.76
CA TYR A 28 -4.23 18.64 5.51
C TYR A 28 -5.19 18.02 4.50
N LEU A 29 -5.43 18.73 3.40
CA LEU A 29 -6.26 18.23 2.31
C LEU A 29 -5.37 17.48 1.32
N GLY A 30 -5.41 16.15 1.39
CA GLY A 30 -4.51 15.28 0.64
C GLY A 30 -4.35 13.93 1.31
N ASN A 31 -3.51 13.10 0.69
CA ASN A 31 -3.17 11.77 1.20
C ASN A 31 -2.07 11.83 2.27
N CYS A 32 -1.71 10.67 2.82
CA CYS A 32 -0.69 10.53 3.86
C CYS A 32 0.70 11.02 3.41
N SER A 33 1.04 10.79 2.15
CA SER A 33 2.28 11.26 1.53
C SER A 33 2.38 12.79 1.52
N TYR A 34 1.29 13.49 1.20
CA TYR A 34 1.23 14.95 1.26
C TYR A 34 1.45 15.51 2.68
N PHE A 35 0.79 14.89 3.68
CA PHE A 35 0.96 15.28 5.08
C PHE A 35 2.42 15.17 5.55
N LEU A 36 3.09 14.07 5.20
CA LEU A 36 4.48 13.84 5.64
C LEU A 36 5.47 14.77 4.96
N GLN A 37 5.29 15.09 3.68
CA GLN A 37 6.10 16.11 3.01
C GLN A 37 5.97 17.45 3.72
N LYS A 38 4.75 17.87 4.08
CA LYS A 38 4.53 19.12 4.81
C LYS A 38 5.16 19.11 6.20
N LYS A 39 5.12 17.96 6.88
CA LYS A 39 5.74 17.79 8.20
C LYS A 39 7.27 17.86 8.14
N GLU A 40 7.87 17.29 7.10
CA GLU A 40 9.31 17.36 6.83
C GLU A 40 9.75 18.81 6.57
N GLU A 41 8.99 19.55 5.75
CA GLU A 41 9.21 20.97 5.48
C GLU A 41 9.14 21.83 6.76
N GLU A 42 8.13 21.60 7.60
CA GLU A 42 7.99 22.29 8.90
C GLU A 42 9.14 21.94 9.85
N LYS A 43 9.56 20.68 9.92
CA LYS A 43 10.68 20.23 10.77
C LYS A 43 12.01 20.85 10.34
N LYS A 44 12.26 20.94 9.02
CA LYS A 44 13.45 21.62 8.45
C LYS A 44 13.42 23.13 8.69
N ALA A 45 12.25 23.75 8.67
CA ALA A 45 12.10 25.18 8.98
C ALA A 45 12.39 25.49 10.46
N VAL A 46 12.10 24.57 11.38
CA VAL A 46 12.36 24.73 12.83
C VAL A 46 13.82 24.41 13.19
N SER A 47 14.51 23.53 12.44
CA SER A 47 15.91 23.15 12.68
C SER A 47 16.96 24.18 12.23
N GLY A 48 16.57 25.39 11.81
CA GLY A 48 17.49 26.50 11.56
C GLY A 48 18.28 26.48 10.23
N GLU A 49 18.21 25.42 9.43
CA GLU A 49 18.86 25.36 8.10
C GLU A 49 18.17 26.26 7.05
N ALA A 50 17.00 26.81 7.37
CA ALA A 50 16.23 27.69 6.49
C ALA A 50 16.76 29.13 6.39
N ASN A 51 17.80 29.51 7.14
CA ASN A 51 18.19 30.92 7.27
C ASN A 51 19.06 31.47 6.13
N ARG A 52 19.36 30.70 5.08
CA ARG A 52 20.06 31.23 3.87
C ARG A 52 19.13 31.58 2.71
N GLN A 53 17.84 31.23 2.77
CA GLN A 53 16.91 31.45 1.66
C GLN A 53 15.78 32.44 1.98
N ARG A 54 15.64 32.86 3.24
CA ARG A 54 14.53 33.71 3.71
C ARG A 54 14.68 35.20 3.39
N VAL A 55 15.87 35.70 3.03
CA VAL A 55 16.06 37.14 2.76
C VAL A 55 15.52 37.59 1.39
N MET A 56 15.25 36.67 0.45
CA MET A 56 14.70 37.05 -0.87
C MET A 56 13.19 36.82 -1.06
N GLN A 57 12.46 36.28 -0.07
CA GLN A 57 11.04 35.93 -0.25
C GLN A 57 10.04 36.80 0.52
N ASN A 58 10.50 37.73 1.36
CA ASN A 58 9.59 38.45 2.26
C ASN A 58 8.95 39.72 1.66
N GLU A 59 9.10 39.96 0.35
CA GLU A 59 8.49 41.10 -0.35
C GLU A 59 7.44 40.67 -1.41
N SER A 60 6.88 39.47 -1.29
CA SER A 60 5.87 38.99 -2.25
C SER A 60 4.71 38.24 -1.59
N SER A 61 4.25 38.75 -0.44
CA SER A 61 2.97 38.36 0.16
C SER A 61 1.89 39.35 -0.22
N THR A 62 1.43 39.32 -1.48
CA THR A 62 0.10 39.75 -1.92
C THR A 62 -0.01 39.58 -3.43
N ASN A 63 -0.33 38.37 -3.88
CA ASN A 63 -1.32 38.11 -4.95
C ASN A 63 -1.24 36.65 -5.34
N GLY A 64 -2.41 36.06 -5.55
CA GLY A 64 -2.53 34.69 -6.03
C GLY A 64 -1.75 34.53 -7.33
N THR A 65 -0.80 33.62 -7.33
CA THR A 65 -0.36 32.91 -8.53
C THR A 65 0.35 31.65 -8.09
N THR A 66 -0.25 30.53 -8.46
CA THR A 66 0.42 29.25 -8.65
C THR A 66 1.77 29.50 -9.30
N ALA A 67 2.85 29.41 -8.52
CA ALA A 67 4.21 29.39 -9.04
C ALA A 67 4.26 28.25 -10.05
N LYS A 68 4.26 28.61 -11.34
CA LYS A 68 4.35 27.67 -12.45
C LYS A 68 5.70 26.97 -12.30
N LYS A 69 5.74 25.81 -11.62
CA LYS A 69 6.84 24.84 -11.73
C LYS A 69 7.22 24.79 -13.21
N THR A 70 8.46 25.12 -13.52
CA THR A 70 8.98 25.22 -14.89
C THR A 70 8.59 23.96 -15.65
N LYS A 71 8.22 24.10 -16.93
CA LYS A 71 7.79 22.99 -17.80
C LYS A 71 8.75 21.78 -17.73
N GLU A 72 10.02 22.06 -17.47
CA GLU A 72 11.12 21.10 -17.30
C GLU A 72 11.09 20.34 -15.95
N GLN A 73 10.89 21.05 -14.83
CA GLN A 73 10.72 20.41 -13.51
C GLN A 73 9.47 19.52 -13.46
N LYS A 74 8.35 19.95 -14.06
CA LYS A 74 7.16 19.09 -14.19
C LYS A 74 7.42 17.86 -15.07
N ARG A 75 8.31 17.96 -16.07
CA ARG A 75 8.64 16.84 -16.96
C ARG A 75 9.52 15.80 -16.28
N LEU A 76 10.54 16.23 -15.54
CA LEU A 76 11.43 15.35 -14.76
C LEU A 76 10.70 14.64 -13.61
N GLU A 77 9.83 15.36 -12.90
CA GLU A 77 9.03 14.78 -11.81
C GLU A 77 7.98 13.79 -12.37
N ALA A 78 7.37 14.10 -13.52
CA ALA A 78 6.48 13.18 -14.23
C ALA A 78 7.22 11.94 -14.78
N GLU A 79 8.41 12.09 -15.34
CA GLU A 79 9.21 10.96 -15.84
C GLU A 79 9.67 10.03 -14.72
N SER A 80 10.10 10.59 -13.57
CA SER A 80 10.42 9.78 -12.39
C SER A 80 9.17 9.00 -11.96
N ARG A 81 8.03 9.66 -11.78
CA ARG A 81 6.77 9.03 -11.37
C ARG A 81 6.27 7.96 -12.36
N ASN A 82 6.47 8.16 -13.67
CA ASN A 82 6.09 7.19 -14.69
C ASN A 82 7.00 5.96 -14.72
N LYS A 83 8.32 6.13 -14.49
CA LYS A 83 9.25 5.00 -14.34
C LYS A 83 8.91 4.17 -13.10
N LEU A 84 8.58 4.85 -12.00
CA LEU A 84 8.17 4.21 -10.75
C LEU A 84 6.87 3.41 -10.91
N TYR A 85 5.86 4.02 -11.54
CA TYR A 85 4.61 3.33 -11.84
C TYR A 85 4.83 2.12 -12.76
N LYS A 86 5.70 2.23 -13.76
CA LYS A 86 6.02 1.10 -14.66
C LYS A 86 6.74 -0.04 -13.94
N ALA A 87 7.57 0.24 -12.93
CA ALA A 87 8.28 -0.78 -12.16
C ALA A 87 7.38 -1.45 -11.11
N ALA A 88 6.54 -0.68 -10.42
CA ALA A 88 5.62 -1.19 -9.38
C ALA A 88 4.39 -1.90 -9.95
N LYS A 89 3.85 -1.44 -11.10
CA LYS A 89 2.65 -2.03 -11.74
C LYS A 89 2.75 -3.53 -11.98
N PRO A 90 3.81 -4.10 -12.58
CA PRO A 90 3.88 -5.55 -12.79
C PRO A 90 3.96 -6.34 -11.48
N LEU A 91 4.56 -5.81 -10.42
CA LEU A 91 4.54 -6.46 -9.10
C LEU A 91 3.14 -6.42 -8.50
N LYS A 92 2.46 -5.28 -8.58
CA LYS A 92 1.09 -5.13 -8.10
C LYS A 92 0.10 -6.05 -8.85
N ASP A 93 0.26 -6.18 -10.17
CA ASP A 93 -0.55 -7.08 -10.99
C ASP A 93 -0.28 -8.56 -10.63
N LYS A 94 0.97 -8.92 -10.28
CA LYS A 94 1.30 -10.27 -9.78
C LYS A 94 0.68 -10.53 -8.41
N ILE A 95 0.81 -9.58 -7.47
CA ILE A 95 0.20 -9.66 -6.14
C ILE A 95 -1.31 -9.89 -6.27
N HIS A 96 -1.99 -9.10 -7.10
CA HIS A 96 -3.43 -9.25 -7.34
C HIS A 96 -3.82 -10.60 -7.95
N LYS A 97 -2.97 -11.18 -8.82
CA LYS A 97 -3.19 -12.55 -9.33
C LYS A 97 -3.03 -13.59 -8.22
N ILE A 98 -2.00 -13.46 -7.38
CA ILE A 98 -1.76 -14.38 -6.26
C ILE A 98 -2.91 -14.28 -5.24
N GLU A 99 -3.40 -13.08 -4.92
CA GLU A 99 -4.58 -12.88 -4.07
C GLU A 99 -5.82 -13.58 -4.61
N LYS A 100 -6.04 -13.54 -5.94
CA LYS A 100 -7.14 -14.26 -6.57
C LYS A 100 -6.98 -15.78 -6.43
N SER A 101 -5.75 -16.30 -6.56
CA SER A 101 -5.44 -17.72 -6.35
C SER A 101 -5.61 -18.15 -4.90
N ILE A 102 -5.18 -17.31 -3.93
CA ILE A 102 -5.40 -17.51 -2.49
C ILE A 102 -6.89 -17.63 -2.21
N LYS A 103 -7.69 -16.66 -2.67
CA LYS A 103 -9.14 -16.68 -2.48
C LYS A 103 -9.78 -17.94 -3.06
N SER A 104 -9.39 -18.36 -4.26
CA SER A 104 -9.90 -19.59 -4.87
C SER A 104 -9.53 -20.84 -4.08
N ALA A 105 -8.32 -20.90 -3.50
CA ALA A 105 -7.89 -22.02 -2.67
C ALA A 105 -8.60 -22.04 -1.31
N GLU A 106 -8.84 -20.88 -0.69
CA GLU A 106 -9.65 -20.74 0.53
C GLU A 106 -11.10 -21.16 0.29
N ASP A 107 -11.72 -20.70 -0.80
CA ASP A 107 -13.08 -21.10 -1.19
C ASP A 107 -13.16 -22.62 -1.38
N ARG A 108 -12.16 -23.23 -2.04
CA ARG A 108 -12.10 -24.69 -2.22
C ARG A 108 -11.91 -25.44 -0.90
N ILE A 109 -11.06 -24.94 -0.02
CA ILE A 109 -10.86 -25.51 1.33
C ILE A 109 -12.19 -25.48 2.09
N LYS A 110 -12.92 -24.37 2.02
CA LYS A 110 -14.22 -24.22 2.69
C LYS A 110 -15.29 -25.17 2.14
N GLU A 111 -15.30 -25.39 0.82
CA GLU A 111 -16.14 -26.42 0.19
C GLU A 111 -15.80 -27.81 0.72
N ILE A 112 -14.50 -28.16 0.75
CA ILE A 112 -14.04 -29.46 1.25
C ILE A 112 -14.38 -29.63 2.74
N GLU A 113 -14.18 -28.61 3.57
CA GLU A 113 -14.56 -28.63 4.98
C GLU A 113 -16.08 -28.83 5.17
N SER A 114 -16.89 -28.23 4.30
CA SER A 114 -18.35 -28.43 4.30
C SER A 114 -18.73 -29.87 3.92
N LEU A 115 -18.03 -30.47 2.96
CA LEU A 115 -18.20 -31.88 2.60
C LEU A 115 -17.78 -32.80 3.75
N MET A 116 -16.65 -32.52 4.41
CA MET A 116 -16.14 -33.26 5.56
C MET A 116 -17.03 -33.14 6.82
N ALA A 117 -17.79 -32.04 6.94
CA ALA A 117 -18.74 -31.84 8.03
C ALA A 117 -20.01 -32.72 7.89
N SER A 118 -20.25 -33.31 6.72
CA SER A 118 -21.37 -34.24 6.52
C SER A 118 -21.05 -35.62 7.11
N SER A 119 -21.98 -36.19 7.88
CA SER A 119 -21.82 -37.54 8.45
C SER A 119 -21.79 -38.66 7.39
N GLU A 120 -22.23 -38.38 6.16
CA GLU A 120 -22.19 -39.32 5.03
C GLU A 120 -20.81 -39.46 4.40
N PHE A 121 -19.95 -38.46 4.57
CA PHE A 121 -18.60 -38.46 4.02
C PHE A 121 -17.73 -39.62 4.51
N TYR A 122 -17.86 -39.98 5.80
CA TYR A 122 -17.07 -41.06 6.40
C TYR A 122 -17.63 -42.46 6.12
N LYS A 123 -18.76 -42.59 5.42
CA LYS A 123 -19.34 -43.89 5.04
C LYS A 123 -18.58 -44.55 3.88
N ASP A 124 -17.87 -43.76 3.07
CA ASP A 124 -17.05 -44.24 1.97
C ASP A 124 -15.57 -43.97 2.25
N GLY A 125 -14.84 -45.01 2.69
CA GLY A 125 -13.43 -44.94 3.05
C GLY A 125 -12.50 -44.52 1.90
N ALA A 126 -12.86 -44.80 0.65
CA ALA A 126 -12.03 -44.45 -0.51
C ALA A 126 -12.22 -42.98 -0.92
N ASN A 127 -13.46 -42.49 -0.89
CA ASN A 127 -13.76 -41.10 -1.21
C ASN A 127 -13.32 -40.13 -0.09
N SER A 128 -13.45 -40.54 1.18
CA SER A 128 -12.96 -39.75 2.32
C SER A 128 -11.45 -39.56 2.30
N ALA A 129 -10.67 -40.59 1.96
CA ALA A 129 -9.22 -40.49 1.80
C ALA A 129 -8.80 -39.55 0.66
N LYS A 130 -9.48 -39.62 -0.50
CA LYS A 130 -9.22 -38.72 -1.64
C LYS A 130 -9.44 -37.26 -1.28
N VAL A 131 -10.57 -36.94 -0.66
CA VAL A 131 -10.93 -35.56 -0.30
C VAL A 131 -10.04 -35.03 0.82
N THR A 132 -9.62 -35.87 1.76
CA THR A 132 -8.63 -35.50 2.79
C THR A 132 -7.25 -35.18 2.18
N ASN A 133 -6.82 -35.96 1.17
CA ASN A 133 -5.59 -35.66 0.44
C ASN A 133 -5.72 -34.37 -0.38
N GLU A 134 -6.85 -34.15 -1.05
CA GLU A 134 -7.11 -32.89 -1.77
C GLU A 134 -7.11 -31.68 -0.83
N TYR A 135 -7.69 -31.81 0.37
CA TYR A 135 -7.62 -30.79 1.41
C TYR A 135 -6.17 -30.45 1.76
N LYS A 136 -5.36 -31.49 2.02
CA LYS A 136 -3.95 -31.33 2.38
C LYS A 136 -3.16 -30.64 1.26
N GLU A 137 -3.30 -31.11 0.01
CA GLU A 137 -2.64 -30.50 -1.14
C GLU A 137 -3.06 -29.05 -1.36
N THR A 138 -4.35 -28.76 -1.24
CA THR A 138 -4.88 -27.40 -1.42
C THR A 138 -4.36 -26.47 -0.32
N LYS A 139 -4.23 -26.97 0.91
CA LYS A 139 -3.65 -26.24 2.04
C LYS A 139 -2.15 -26.01 1.89
N GLU A 140 -1.41 -26.98 1.36
CA GLU A 140 0.01 -26.80 0.98
C GLU A 140 0.18 -25.76 -0.12
N LYS A 141 -0.66 -25.81 -1.17
CA LYS A 141 -0.69 -24.79 -2.24
C LYS A 141 -1.02 -23.41 -1.69
N LEU A 142 -2.01 -23.31 -0.79
CA LEU A 142 -2.38 -22.06 -0.14
C LEU A 142 -1.21 -21.45 0.64
N ASN A 143 -0.49 -22.26 1.43
CA ASN A 143 0.73 -21.83 2.11
C ASN A 143 1.80 -21.34 1.12
N GLY A 144 1.98 -22.05 0.00
CA GLY A 144 2.88 -21.62 -1.08
C GLY A 144 2.50 -20.25 -1.64
N TYR A 145 1.21 -20.02 -1.93
CA TYR A 145 0.72 -18.73 -2.41
C TYR A 145 0.90 -17.60 -1.40
N TYR A 146 0.69 -17.84 -0.10
CA TYR A 146 1.00 -16.83 0.92
C TYR A 146 2.50 -16.51 0.97
N HIS A 147 3.36 -17.52 0.80
CA HIS A 147 4.80 -17.31 0.74
C HIS A 147 5.22 -16.47 -0.47
N GLU A 148 4.67 -16.77 -1.65
CA GLU A 148 4.89 -15.98 -2.87
C GLU A 148 4.36 -14.56 -2.72
N TRP A 149 3.15 -14.40 -2.17
CA TRP A 149 2.55 -13.09 -1.89
C TRP A 149 3.43 -12.25 -0.95
N MET A 150 3.95 -12.87 0.12
CA MET A 150 4.87 -12.21 1.05
C MET A 150 6.15 -11.74 0.35
N GLU A 151 6.77 -12.60 -0.47
CA GLU A 151 8.00 -12.26 -1.18
C GLU A 151 7.78 -11.16 -2.23
N GLU A 152 6.68 -11.20 -2.99
CA GLU A 152 6.35 -10.15 -3.96
C GLU A 152 6.03 -8.82 -3.26
N THR A 153 5.33 -8.85 -2.12
CA THR A 153 5.06 -7.65 -1.31
C THR A 153 6.34 -7.06 -0.73
N LYS A 154 7.26 -7.91 -0.26
CA LYS A 154 8.60 -7.49 0.20
C LYS A 154 9.42 -6.85 -0.93
N LYS A 155 9.35 -7.37 -2.16
CA LYS A 155 10.00 -6.76 -3.33
C LYS A 155 9.39 -5.40 -3.65
N LEU A 156 8.07 -5.27 -3.60
CA LEU A 156 7.37 -4.00 -3.80
C LEU A 156 7.82 -2.96 -2.76
N SER A 157 7.82 -3.34 -1.48
CA SER A 157 8.28 -2.49 -0.38
C SER A 157 9.75 -2.08 -0.54
N LYS A 158 10.65 -2.99 -0.96
CA LYS A 158 12.05 -2.62 -1.25
C LYS A 158 12.18 -1.61 -2.38
N ILE A 159 11.36 -1.74 -3.42
CA ILE A 159 11.33 -0.76 -4.51
C ILE A 159 10.88 0.59 -3.94
N GLU A 160 9.81 0.62 -3.15
CA GLU A 160 9.30 1.84 -2.48
C GLU A 160 10.31 2.46 -1.49
N GLU A 161 11.07 1.65 -0.75
CA GLU A 161 12.11 2.12 0.17
C GLU A 161 13.34 2.66 -0.57
N SER A 162 13.77 2.05 -1.67
CA SER A 162 14.89 2.55 -2.49
C SER A 162 14.63 3.93 -3.11
N ILE A 163 13.39 4.39 -3.03
CA ILE A 163 12.89 5.65 -3.60
C ILE A 163 12.84 6.78 -2.53
N LYS A 164 13.01 6.45 -1.24
CA LYS A 164 13.02 7.41 -0.12
C LYS A 164 14.39 8.01 0.12
#